data_AF-R7XNG1-F1
#
_entry.id   AF-R7XNG1-F1
#
_cell.length_a   1.000
_cell.length_b   1.000
_cell.length_c   1.000
_cell.angle_alpha   90.00
_cell.angle_beta   90.00
_cell.angle_gamma   90.00
#
_symmetry.space_group_name_H-M   'P 1'
#
loop_
_entity.id
_entity.type
_entity.pdbx_description
1 polymer ?
#
loop_
_entity_poly.entity_id
_entity_poly.type
_entity_poly.pdbx_seq_one_letter_code
_entity_poly.pdbx_strand_id
1 'polypeptide(L)'
;MVDAARGDPLPDAAILVSSQDGRSILHASATGPMFYLRLPTGVYRLAIGYQGWVRTRDMAVDGQALDMTFRLPVRTLEDDWLLCSSPRGNVAVTAVW
;
A
#
# COMPACT_ATOMS: atom_id res chain seq x y z
N MET A 1 5.79 -6.35 -1.22
CA MET A 1 5.68 -4.93 -0.84
C MET A 1 7.09 -4.43 -0.62
N VAL A 2 7.72 -3.98 -1.69
CA VAL A 2 9.07 -3.43 -1.68
C VAL A 2 9.07 -2.18 -2.55
N ASP A 3 9.91 -1.21 -2.21
CA ASP A 3 10.25 -0.11 -3.10
C ASP A 3 10.90 -0.72 -4.34
N ALA A 4 10.31 -0.51 -5.51
CA ALA A 4 10.78 -1.15 -6.74
C ALA A 4 12.14 -0.59 -7.22
N ALA A 5 12.55 0.59 -6.77
CA ALA A 5 13.82 1.22 -7.11
C ALA A 5 14.92 0.85 -6.11
N ARG A 6 14.61 0.86 -4.81
CA ARG A 6 15.59 0.63 -3.73
C ARG A 6 15.63 -0.82 -3.24
N GLY A 7 14.56 -1.58 -3.43
CA GLY A 7 14.40 -2.93 -2.88
C GLY A 7 14.01 -2.98 -1.40
N ASP A 8 13.90 -1.82 -0.74
CA ASP A 8 13.56 -1.73 0.68
C ASP A 8 12.10 -2.17 0.93
N PRO A 9 11.79 -2.84 2.07
CA PRO A 9 10.42 -3.14 2.44
C PRO A 9 9.58 -1.86 2.56
N LEU A 10 8.38 -1.86 1.97
CA LEU A 10 7.44 -0.76 2.19
C LEU A 10 6.75 -0.94 3.56
N PRO A 11 6.76 0.10 4.42
CA PRO A 11 5.99 0.09 5.66
C PRO A 11 4.51 0.34 5.39
N ASP A 12 3.65 -0.15 6.29
CA ASP A 12 2.24 0.29 6.42
C ASP A 12 1.37 0.25 5.16
N ALA A 13 1.58 -0.74 4.29
CA ALA A 13 0.63 -0.99 3.21
C ALA A 13 -0.71 -1.47 3.80
N ALA A 14 -1.79 -0.76 3.51
CA ALA A 14 -3.13 -1.13 3.93
C ALA A 14 -3.67 -2.24 3.03
N ILE A 15 -4.23 -3.29 3.63
CA ILE A 15 -4.82 -4.42 2.94
C ILE A 15 -6.25 -4.59 3.44
N LEU A 16 -7.21 -4.48 2.52
CA LEU A 16 -8.62 -4.71 2.80
C LEU A 16 -9.13 -5.83 1.91
N VAL A 17 -9.84 -6.78 2.52
CA VAL A 17 -10.56 -7.84 1.80
C VAL A 17 -12.02 -7.76 2.17
N SER A 18 -12.87 -7.70 1.16
CA SER A 18 -14.33 -7.78 1.33
C SER A 18 -14.88 -8.97 0.55
N SER A 19 -15.93 -9.60 1.06
CA SER A 19 -16.69 -10.58 0.27
C SER A 19 -17.46 -9.87 -0.85
N GLN A 20 -17.96 -10.65 -1.81
CA GLN A 20 -18.69 -10.14 -2.98
C GLN A 20 -19.91 -9.28 -2.63
N ASP A 21 -20.57 -9.55 -1.49
CA ASP A 21 -21.68 -8.78 -0.94
C ASP A 21 -21.25 -7.46 -0.25
N GLY A 22 -19.95 -7.16 -0.23
CA GLY A 22 -19.38 -5.93 0.33
C GLY A 22 -19.03 -6.01 1.82
N ARG A 23 -19.28 -7.13 2.50
CA ARG A 23 -18.90 -7.28 3.91
C ARG A 23 -17.37 -7.34 4.05
N SER A 24 -16.83 -6.50 4.93
CA SER A 24 -15.40 -6.54 5.27
C SER A 24 -15.05 -7.85 5.97
N ILE A 25 -14.06 -8.56 5.44
CA ILE A 25 -13.52 -9.83 5.96
C ILE A 25 -12.19 -9.59 6.66
N LEU A 26 -11.36 -8.69 6.12
CA LEU A 26 -10.06 -8.37 6.66
C LEU A 26 -9.76 -6.88 6.47
N HIS A 27 -9.18 -6.28 7.50
CA HIS A 27 -8.49 -5.01 7.43
C HIS A 27 -7.16 -5.16 8.19
N ALA A 28 -6.04 -4.99 7.49
CA ALA A 28 -4.71 -5.14 8.06
C ALA A 28 -3.77 -4.06 7.50
N SER A 29 -2.74 -3.73 8.28
CA SER A 29 -1.53 -3.10 7.74
C SER A 29 -0.45 -4.18 7.64
N ALA A 30 0.39 -4.09 6.61
CA ALA A 30 1.46 -5.04 6.41
C ALA A 30 2.76 -4.33 6.00
N THR A 31 3.86 -4.83 6.55
CA THR A 31 5.21 -4.44 6.16
C THR A 31 5.81 -5.54 5.29
N GLY A 32 6.53 -5.15 4.23
CA GLY A 32 7.07 -6.06 3.23
C GLY A 32 8.01 -7.18 3.72
N PRO A 33 8.41 -8.10 2.83
CA PRO A 33 8.20 -8.07 1.38
C PRO A 33 6.96 -8.84 0.90
N MET A 34 6.33 -9.69 1.72
CA MET A 34 5.21 -10.54 1.31
C MET A 34 4.09 -10.49 2.33
N PHE A 35 2.85 -10.67 1.86
CA PHE A 35 1.69 -10.84 2.70
C PHE A 35 0.94 -12.08 2.27
N TYR A 36 0.75 -13.02 3.20
CA TYR A 36 0.07 -14.28 2.95
C TYR A 36 -1.28 -14.26 3.66
N LEU A 37 -2.31 -14.72 2.96
CA LEU A 37 -3.66 -14.82 3.49
C LEU A 37 -4.28 -16.13 3.04
N ARG A 38 -4.94 -16.81 3.98
CA ARG A 38 -5.76 -17.98 3.70
C ARG A 38 -7.22 -17.59 3.83
N LEU A 39 -7.97 -17.72 2.74
CA LEU A 39 -9.41 -17.49 2.71
C LEU A 39 -10.14 -18.80 2.40
N PRO A 40 -11.38 -18.96 2.89
CA PRO A 40 -12.29 -19.97 2.37
C PRO A 40 -12.54 -19.79 0.87
N THR A 41 -13.04 -20.85 0.23
CA THR A 41 -13.52 -20.78 -1.15
C THR A 41 -14.60 -19.72 -1.28
N GLY A 42 -14.47 -18.84 -2.26
CA GLY A 42 -15.39 -17.72 -2.46
C GLY A 42 -14.86 -16.64 -3.39
N VAL A 43 -15.69 -15.63 -3.63
CA VAL A 43 -15.34 -14.46 -4.45
C VAL A 43 -15.17 -13.25 -3.54
N TYR A 44 -14.06 -12.53 -3.75
CA TYR A 44 -13.64 -11.44 -2.89
C TYR A 44 -13.15 -10.25 -3.70
N ARG A 45 -13.23 -9.07 -3.09
CA ARG A 45 -12.60 -7.83 -3.52
C ARG A 45 -11.39 -7.57 -2.64
N LEU A 46 -10.19 -7.56 -3.21
CA LEU A 46 -8.96 -7.16 -2.53
C LEU A 46 -8.63 -5.71 -2.90
N ALA A 47 -8.42 -4.86 -1.89
CA ALA A 47 -7.90 -3.51 -2.05
C ALA A 47 -6.56 -3.36 -1.30
N ILE A 48 -5.57 -2.81 -1.98
CA ILE A 48 -4.26 -2.48 -1.42
C ILE A 48 -4.05 -0.98 -1.50
N GLY A 49 -3.74 -0.36 -0.36
CA GLY A 49 -3.50 1.05 -0.20
C GLY A 49 -2.05 1.35 0.20
N TYR A 50 -1.43 2.37 -0.40
CA TYR A 50 -0.11 2.87 0.01
C TYR A 50 0.03 4.35 -0.36
N GLN A 51 0.43 5.20 0.60
CA GLN A 51 0.59 6.66 0.42
C GLN A 51 -0.59 7.34 -0.32
N GLY A 52 -1.83 7.00 0.06
CA GLY A 52 -3.05 7.52 -0.55
C GLY A 52 -3.43 6.93 -1.90
N TRP A 53 -2.58 6.10 -2.51
CA TRP A 53 -2.94 5.33 -3.71
C TRP A 53 -3.65 4.04 -3.31
N VAL A 54 -4.74 3.72 -4.02
CA VAL A 54 -5.47 2.46 -3.84
C VAL A 54 -5.53 1.69 -5.17
N ARG A 55 -5.26 0.40 -5.10
CA ARG A 55 -5.48 -0.56 -6.19
C ARG A 55 -6.41 -1.66 -5.72
N THR A 56 -7.42 -1.93 -6.53
CA THR A 56 -8.45 -2.91 -6.22
C THR A 56 -8.49 -4.00 -7.28
N ARG A 57 -8.71 -5.24 -6.88
CA ARG A 57 -8.82 -6.40 -7.76
C ARG A 57 -9.83 -7.40 -7.22
N ASP A 58 -10.66 -7.92 -8.11
CA ASP A 58 -11.52 -9.07 -7.80
C ASP A 58 -10.70 -10.36 -7.87
N MET A 59 -10.96 -11.28 -6.94
CA MET A 59 -10.30 -12.58 -6.86
C MET A 59 -11.32 -13.67 -6.53
N ALA A 60 -11.15 -14.84 -7.15
CA ALA A 60 -11.85 -16.06 -6.80
C ALA A 60 -10.87 -17.01 -6.12
N VAL A 61 -11.24 -17.52 -4.94
CA VAL A 61 -10.48 -18.52 -4.20
C VAL A 61 -11.21 -19.84 -4.41
N ASP A 62 -10.55 -20.81 -5.02
CA ASP A 62 -11.12 -22.11 -5.41
C ASP A 62 -10.32 -23.31 -4.87
N GLY A 63 -9.42 -23.05 -3.92
CA GLY A 63 -8.53 -24.05 -3.33
C GLY A 63 -7.14 -24.11 -3.97
N GLN A 64 -6.92 -23.43 -5.10
CA GLN A 64 -5.58 -23.21 -5.63
C GLN A 64 -4.93 -21.98 -5.00
N ALA A 65 -3.60 -22.00 -4.89
CA ALA A 65 -2.85 -20.85 -4.40
C ALA A 65 -2.85 -19.75 -5.47
N LEU A 66 -3.26 -18.53 -5.07
CA LEU A 66 -3.16 -17.35 -5.91
C LEU A 66 -1.93 -16.53 -5.53
N ASP A 67 -1.08 -16.25 -6.51
CA ASP A 67 -0.03 -15.24 -6.40
C ASP A 67 -0.46 -13.97 -7.13
N MET A 68 -0.29 -12.82 -6.47
CA MET A 68 -0.71 -11.53 -6.99
C MET A 68 0.33 -10.47 -6.68
N THR A 69 0.84 -9.84 -7.75
CA THR A 69 1.73 -8.69 -7.66
C THR A 69 0.99 -7.40 -8.00
N PHE A 70 1.14 -6.39 -7.15
CA PHE A 70 0.60 -5.06 -7.35
C PHE A 70 1.73 -4.05 -7.48
N ARG A 71 1.58 -3.11 -8.42
CA ARG A 71 2.47 -1.95 -8.56
C ARG A 71 1.69 -0.70 -8.19
N LEU A 72 2.14 -0.04 -7.13
CA LEU A 72 1.61 1.23 -6.67
C LEU A 72 2.65 2.32 -6.91
N PRO A 73 2.24 3.55 -7.27
CA PRO A 73 3.15 4.68 -7.28
C PRO A 73 3.64 4.98 -5.86
N VAL A 74 4.91 5.39 -5.74
CA VAL A 74 5.50 5.90 -4.49
C VAL A 74 5.72 7.39 -4.68
N ARG A 75 5.25 8.21 -3.73
CA ARG A 75 5.63 9.62 -3.66
C ARG A 75 6.94 9.70 -2.89
N THR A 76 7.99 10.16 -3.55
CA THR A 76 9.30 10.42 -2.91
C THR A 76 9.40 11.84 -2.35
N LEU A 77 8.38 12.69 -2.54
CA LEU A 77 8.39 14.09 -2.10
C LEU A 77 8.45 14.26 -0.58
N GLU A 78 8.01 13.28 0.21
CA GLU A 78 8.15 13.33 1.68
C GLU A 78 9.61 13.17 2.14
N ASP A 79 10.47 12.54 1.33
CA ASP A 79 11.92 12.43 1.60
C ASP A 79 12.68 13.72 1.17
N ASP A 80 12.08 14.55 0.30
CA ASP A 80 12.64 15.82 -0.18
C ASP A 80 12.12 16.99 0.67
N TRP A 81 12.61 17.10 1.89
CA TRP A 81 12.49 18.33 2.67
C TRP A 81 13.19 19.47 1.90
N LEU A 82 12.42 20.47 1.46
CA LEU A 82 12.99 21.67 0.88
C LEU A 82 13.53 22.54 2.03
N LEU A 83 14.86 22.57 2.21
CA LEU A 83 15.49 23.53 3.11
C LEU A 83 15.48 24.92 2.46
N CYS A 84 14.56 25.77 2.92
CA CYS A 84 14.58 27.17 2.55
C CYS A 84 15.60 27.90 3.46
N SER A 85 16.77 28.24 2.92
CA SER A 85 17.72 29.12 3.61
C SER A 85 17.29 30.58 3.46
N SER A 86 16.86 31.20 4.56
CA SER A 86 16.63 32.64 4.66
C SER A 86 17.84 33.33 5.31
N PRO A 87 18.14 34.61 4.99
CA PRO A 87 19.19 35.36 5.69
C PRO A 87 19.03 35.45 7.21
N ARG A 88 17.85 35.08 7.75
CA ARG A 88 17.54 35.08 9.19
C ARG A 88 17.55 33.68 9.83
N GLY A 89 17.94 32.64 9.10
CA GLY A 89 18.02 31.25 9.60
C GLY A 89 17.41 30.22 8.65
N ASN A 90 17.60 28.95 8.99
CA ASN A 90 17.05 27.81 8.26
C ASN A 90 15.62 27.54 8.70
N VAL A 91 14.68 27.48 7.75
CA VAL A 91 13.30 27.08 8.00
C VAL A 91 12.98 25.85 7.16
N ALA A 92 12.54 24.78 7.80
CA ALA A 92 11.97 23.63 7.12
C ALA A 92 10.49 23.89 6.89
N VAL A 93 10.03 23.74 5.64
CA VAL A 93 8.62 23.97 5.27
C VAL A 93 8.11 22.72 4.57
N THR A 94 6.91 22.26 4.95
CA THR A 94 6.21 21.19 4.23
C THR A 94 5.35 21.80 3.13
N ALA A 95 5.50 21.33 1.90
CA ALA A 95 4.64 21.75 0.79
C ALA A 95 3.35 20.92 0.83
N VAL A 96 2.25 21.55 1.25
CA VAL A 96 0.91 20.96 1.16
C VAL A 96 0.33 21.36 -0.20
N TRP A 97 0.08 20.37 -1.07
CA TRP A 97 -0.61 20.54 -2.36
C TRP A 97 -2.00 19.92 -2.30
#